data_AF-A0A3S0CWD9-F1
#
_entry.id   AF-A0A3S0CWD9-F1
#
_cell.length_a   1.000
_cell.length_b   1.000
_cell.length_c   1.000
_cell.angle_alpha   90.00
_cell.angle_beta   90.00
_cell.angle_gamma   90.00
#
_symmetry.space_group_name_H-M   'P 1'
#
loop_
_entity.id
_entity.type
_entity.pdbx_description
1 polymer ?
#
loop_
_entity_poly.entity_id
_entity_poly.type
_entity_poly.pdbx_seq_one_letter_code
_entity_poly.pdbx_strand_id
1 'polypeptide(L)'
;MNKKLSSDEIQNVLNRLEDYISDLQKRWDQENVEKKSWWKLNTKYLISSTLFLINSLDEIIVFVEGLIPDGQQKKETTLKIVSKLFDYIITAAFPVWLKPFSCVIKKIVIDVIIDSLINYIVSKYNNGSWNKEVQKNEEQK
;
A
#
# COMPACT_ATOMS: atom_id res chain seq x y z
N MET A 1 -6.87 -26.26 -4.96
CA MET A 1 -5.69 -26.61 -5.79
C MET A 1 -4.76 -25.41 -5.80
N ASN A 2 -3.59 -25.50 -5.17
CA ASN A 2 -2.60 -24.42 -5.20
C ASN A 2 -1.91 -24.42 -6.57
N LYS A 3 -2.40 -23.61 -7.51
CA LYS A 3 -1.75 -23.40 -8.80
C LYS A 3 -0.43 -22.67 -8.53
N LYS A 4 0.69 -23.40 -8.61
CA LYS A 4 2.02 -22.78 -8.59
C LYS A 4 2.25 -22.10 -9.94
N LEU A 5 2.66 -20.84 -9.90
CA LEU A 5 3.03 -20.07 -11.09
C LEU A 5 4.30 -20.66 -11.72
N SER A 6 4.41 -20.61 -13.04
CA SER A 6 5.65 -20.93 -13.76
C SER A 6 6.71 -19.84 -13.54
N SER A 7 7.98 -20.12 -13.83
CA SER A 7 9.06 -19.14 -13.73
C SER A 7 8.80 -17.89 -14.60
N ASP A 8 8.23 -18.07 -15.79
CA ASP A 8 7.90 -16.97 -16.70
C ASP A 8 6.71 -16.14 -16.17
N GLU A 9 5.70 -16.80 -15.60
CA GLU A 9 4.57 -16.12 -14.95
C GLU A 9 5.04 -15.32 -13.72
N ILE A 10 5.96 -15.88 -12.92
CA ILE A 10 6.56 -15.19 -11.77
C ILE A 10 7.30 -13.93 -12.24
N GLN A 11 8.12 -14.03 -13.28
CA GLN A 11 8.86 -12.88 -13.79
C GLN A 11 7.92 -11.79 -14.33
N ASN A 12 6.86 -12.18 -15.03
CA ASN A 12 5.83 -11.24 -15.50
C ASN A 12 5.15 -10.52 -14.32
N VAL A 13 4.75 -11.27 -13.29
CA VAL A 13 4.16 -10.68 -12.07
C VAL A 13 5.14 -9.70 -11.42
N LEU A 14 6.41 -10.06 -11.27
CA LEU A 14 7.42 -9.18 -10.69
C LEU A 14 7.58 -7.88 -11.48
N ASN A 15 7.67 -7.95 -12.81
CA ASN A 15 7.76 -6.76 -13.66
C ASN A 15 6.54 -5.85 -13.49
N ARG A 16 5.33 -6.43 -13.49
CA ARG A 16 4.08 -5.66 -13.29
C ARG A 16 4.02 -4.99 -11.91
N LEU A 17 4.53 -5.66 -10.87
CA LEU A 17 4.62 -5.07 -9.54
C LEU A 17 5.61 -3.90 -9.50
N GLU A 18 6.75 -4.02 -10.17
CA GLU A 18 7.75 -2.96 -10.25
C GLU A 18 7.24 -1.74 -11.03
N ASP A 19 6.60 -1.96 -12.17
CA ASP A 19 5.97 -0.91 -12.97
C ASP A 19 4.91 -0.16 -12.14
N TYR A 20 4.05 -0.90 -11.43
CA TYR A 20 3.02 -0.32 -10.59
C TYR A 20 3.59 0.49 -9.41
N ILE A 21 4.65 0.00 -8.75
CA ILE A 21 5.36 0.78 -7.71
C ILE A 21 5.92 2.07 -8.31
N SER A 22 6.56 2.00 -9.47
CA SER A 22 7.10 3.17 -10.17
C SER A 22 5.98 4.18 -10.47
N ASP A 23 4.81 3.73 -10.89
CA ASP A 23 3.69 4.61 -11.19
C ASP A 23 3.10 5.26 -9.93
N LEU A 24 3.03 4.54 -8.80
CA LEU A 24 2.68 5.13 -7.50
C LEU A 24 3.70 6.19 -7.06
N GLN A 25 4.99 5.96 -7.26
CA GLN A 25 6.04 6.93 -6.96
C GLN A 25 5.91 8.20 -7.82
N LYS A 26 5.66 8.04 -9.13
CA LYS A 26 5.41 9.17 -10.02
C LYS A 26 4.17 9.96 -9.61
N ARG A 27 3.08 9.27 -9.25
CA ARG A 27 1.85 9.92 -8.77
C ARG A 27 2.12 10.72 -7.48
N TRP A 28 2.86 10.13 -6.55
CA TRP A 28 3.31 10.83 -5.35
C TRP A 28 4.06 12.13 -5.68
N ASP A 29 5.05 12.05 -6.58
CA ASP A 29 5.86 13.21 -6.97
C ASP A 29 5.04 14.30 -7.66
N GLN A 30 4.01 13.93 -8.44
CA GLN A 30 3.08 14.86 -9.09
C GLN A 30 2.17 15.57 -8.09
N GLU A 31 1.69 14.87 -7.08
CA GLU A 31 0.78 15.40 -6.06
C GLU A 31 1.53 16.20 -4.97
N ASN A 32 2.83 15.94 -4.76
CA ASN A 32 3.59 16.46 -3.62
C ASN A 32 4.89 17.17 -4.05
N VAL A 33 4.72 18.20 -4.89
CA VAL A 33 5.82 18.99 -5.50
C VAL A 33 6.59 19.88 -4.50
N GLU A 34 6.00 20.22 -3.33
CA GLU A 34 6.59 21.12 -2.30
C GLU A 34 6.97 20.39 -0.99
N LYS A 35 7.74 20.96 -0.05
CA LYS A 35 9.18 21.21 -0.04
C LYS A 35 9.79 20.24 0.99
N LYS A 36 10.84 19.51 0.57
CA LYS A 36 11.71 18.75 1.48
C LYS A 36 12.28 19.69 2.53
N SER A 37 11.94 19.47 3.80
CA SER A 37 12.55 20.20 4.90
C SER A 37 13.56 19.31 5.59
N TRP A 38 14.83 19.61 5.36
CA TRP A 38 15.97 18.83 5.89
C TRP A 38 16.16 19.00 7.41
N TRP A 39 15.63 20.09 7.98
CA TRP A 39 15.87 20.49 9.37
C TRP A 39 14.61 20.44 10.24
N LYS A 40 13.46 20.83 9.68
CA LYS A 40 12.18 20.85 10.40
C LYS A 40 11.25 19.76 9.90
N LEU A 41 10.44 19.23 10.80
CA LEU A 41 9.37 18.32 10.44
C LEU A 41 8.32 19.09 9.61
N ASN A 42 8.07 18.64 8.38
CA ASN A 42 7.02 19.21 7.55
C ASN A 42 5.72 18.43 7.80
N THR A 43 4.94 18.87 8.80
CA THR A 43 3.70 18.18 9.21
C THR A 43 2.71 18.05 8.06
N LYS A 44 2.59 19.07 7.19
CA LYS A 44 1.72 19.00 6.01
C LYS A 44 2.16 17.88 5.07
N TYR A 45 3.46 17.80 4.79
CA TYR A 45 4.03 16.74 3.96
C TYR A 45 3.83 15.35 4.56
N LEU A 46 3.96 15.20 5.89
CA LEU A 46 3.69 13.94 6.58
C LEU A 46 2.22 13.53 6.56
N ILE A 47 1.31 14.49 6.71
CA ILE A 47 -0.13 14.24 6.59
C ILE A 47 -0.44 13.79 5.17
N SER A 48 0.03 14.51 4.15
CA SER A 48 -0.13 14.11 2.75
C SER A 48 0.46 12.73 2.46
N SER A 49 1.65 12.44 3.01
CA SER A 49 2.31 11.13 2.90
C SER A 49 1.44 10.01 3.45
N THR A 50 0.86 10.23 4.63
CA THR A 50 0.02 9.26 5.32
C THR A 50 -1.29 9.03 4.56
N LEU A 51 -1.94 10.11 4.13
CA LEU A 51 -3.17 10.04 3.33
C LEU A 51 -2.95 9.31 2.01
N PHE A 52 -1.85 9.63 1.31
CA PHE A 52 -1.50 8.96 0.06
C PHE A 52 -1.28 7.45 0.27
N LEU A 53 -0.55 7.05 1.31
CA LEU A 53 -0.32 5.64 1.63
C LEU A 53 -1.61 4.89 1.96
N ILE A 54 -2.51 5.49 2.76
CA ILE A 54 -3.80 4.89 3.11
C ILE A 54 -4.68 4.75 1.87
N ASN A 55 -4.79 5.79 1.05
CA ASN A 55 -5.61 5.76 -0.16
C ASN A 55 -5.07 4.77 -1.20
N SER A 56 -3.73 4.66 -1.31
CA SER A 56 -3.09 3.69 -2.21
C SER A 56 -3.23 2.25 -1.72
N LEU A 57 -3.47 2.02 -0.42
CA LEU A 57 -3.51 0.67 0.16
C LEU A 57 -4.62 -0.19 -0.46
N ASP A 58 -5.82 0.38 -0.61
CA ASP A 58 -6.95 -0.32 -1.25
C ASP A 58 -6.64 -0.67 -2.71
N GLU A 59 -6.08 0.29 -3.47
CA GLU A 59 -5.67 0.05 -4.87
C GLU A 59 -4.61 -1.06 -4.95
N ILE A 60 -3.63 -1.07 -4.04
CA ILE A 60 -2.58 -2.09 -3.97
C ILE A 60 -3.18 -3.46 -3.65
N ILE A 61 -4.13 -3.55 -2.71
CA ILE A 61 -4.81 -4.81 -2.38
C ILE A 61 -5.51 -5.37 -3.62
N VAL A 62 -6.33 -4.56 -4.30
CA VAL A 62 -7.07 -4.97 -5.50
C VAL A 62 -6.10 -5.39 -6.62
N PHE A 63 -5.02 -4.64 -6.82
CA PHE A 63 -4.00 -4.97 -7.82
C PHE A 63 -3.33 -6.31 -7.55
N VAL A 64 -2.93 -6.55 -6.29
CA VAL A 64 -2.30 -7.81 -5.87
C VAL A 64 -3.28 -8.98 -5.94
N GLU A 65 -4.55 -8.77 -5.60
CA GLU A 65 -5.60 -9.77 -5.71
C GLU A 65 -5.80 -10.29 -7.14
N GLY A 66 -5.66 -9.41 -8.14
CA GLY A 66 -5.74 -9.78 -9.56
C GLY A 66 -4.50 -10.48 -10.11
N LEU A 67 -3.36 -10.43 -9.41
CA LEU A 67 -2.09 -10.98 -9.88
C LEU A 67 -1.69 -12.30 -9.21
N ILE A 68 -1.95 -12.43 -7.91
CA ILE A 68 -1.46 -13.55 -7.12
C ILE A 68 -2.64 -14.45 -6.75
N PRO A 69 -2.63 -15.75 -7.05
CA PRO A 69 -3.74 -16.63 -6.72
C PRO A 69 -3.79 -17.03 -5.23
N ASP A 70 -2.64 -17.10 -4.55
CA ASP A 70 -2.53 -17.58 -3.17
C ASP A 70 -2.74 -16.47 -2.12
N GLY A 71 -3.61 -16.70 -1.14
CA GLY A 71 -4.02 -15.71 -0.15
C GLY A 71 -2.90 -15.21 0.77
N GLN A 72 -1.99 -16.10 1.18
CA GLN A 72 -0.87 -15.70 2.05
C GLN A 72 0.13 -14.85 1.27
N GLN A 73 0.48 -15.27 0.05
CA GLN A 73 1.37 -14.50 -0.82
C GLN A 73 0.81 -13.14 -1.20
N LYS A 74 -0.52 -12.98 -1.30
CA LYS A 74 -1.15 -11.67 -1.50
C LYS A 74 -0.80 -10.71 -0.37
N LYS A 75 -1.05 -11.10 0.88
CA LYS A 75 -0.78 -10.24 2.05
C LYS A 75 0.69 -9.84 2.13
N GLU A 76 1.60 -10.80 1.99
CA GLU A 76 3.04 -10.55 2.02
C GLU A 76 3.48 -9.61 0.90
N THR A 77 2.90 -9.76 -0.30
CA THR A 77 3.19 -8.90 -1.45
C THR A 77 2.66 -7.49 -1.25
N THR A 78 1.42 -7.33 -0.78
CA THR A 78 0.84 -6.03 -0.43
C THR A 78 1.71 -5.30 0.59
N LEU A 79 2.11 -5.97 1.68
CA LEU A 79 3.01 -5.41 2.68
C LEU A 79 4.35 -4.97 2.07
N LYS A 80 4.92 -5.78 1.17
CA LYS A 80 6.18 -5.45 0.50
C LYS A 80 6.07 -4.22 -0.40
N ILE A 81 4.97 -4.07 -1.14
CA ILE A 81 4.70 -2.91 -1.99
C ILE A 81 4.56 -1.65 -1.14
N VAL A 82 3.70 -1.70 -0.11
CA VAL A 82 3.49 -0.55 0.78
C VAL A 82 4.76 -0.20 1.53
N SER A 83 5.54 -1.18 1.97
CA SER A 83 6.85 -0.96 2.58
C SER A 83 7.80 -0.21 1.65
N LYS A 84 7.89 -0.61 0.36
CA LYS A 84 8.75 0.08 -0.61
C LYS A 84 8.28 1.52 -0.86
N LEU A 85 6.98 1.71 -0.95
CA LEU A 85 6.39 3.04 -1.13
C LEU A 85 6.62 3.93 0.10
N PHE A 86 6.47 3.38 1.31
CA PHE A 86 6.79 4.06 2.55
C PHE A 86 8.25 4.49 2.59
N ASP A 87 9.19 3.58 2.28
CA ASP A 87 10.62 3.89 2.25
C ASP A 87 10.93 5.06 1.29
N TYR A 88 10.31 5.06 0.11
CA TYR A 88 10.44 6.14 -0.87
C TYR A 88 9.98 7.49 -0.29
N ILE A 89 8.78 7.51 0.29
CA ILE A 89 8.16 8.72 0.82
C ILE A 89 8.90 9.25 2.05
N ILE A 90 9.26 8.40 3.02
CA ILE A 90 9.93 8.85 4.25
C ILE A 90 11.32 9.41 3.99
N THR A 91 12.01 8.90 2.97
CA THR A 91 13.36 9.37 2.62
C THR A 91 13.33 10.86 2.25
N ALA A 92 12.22 11.30 1.67
CA ALA A 92 11.93 12.70 1.36
C ALA A 92 11.26 13.46 2.53
N ALA A 93 10.42 12.78 3.32
CA ALA A 93 9.62 13.41 4.37
C ALA A 93 10.40 13.71 5.67
N PHE A 94 11.39 12.88 6.01
CA PHE A 94 12.08 12.98 7.29
C PHE A 94 13.28 13.92 7.24
N PRO A 95 13.43 14.81 8.25
CA PRO A 95 14.64 15.61 8.40
C PRO A 95 15.82 14.71 8.76
N VAL A 96 17.05 15.18 8.51
CA VAL A 96 18.28 14.37 8.63
C VAL A 96 18.41 13.70 9.99
N TRP A 97 18.02 14.39 11.06
CA TRP A 97 18.11 13.90 12.43
C TRP A 97 17.10 12.79 12.77
N LEU A 98 15.98 12.68 12.02
CA LEU A 98 14.98 11.62 12.22
C LEU A 98 15.29 10.37 11.36
N LYS A 99 16.11 10.51 10.31
CA LYS A 99 16.54 9.39 9.46
C LYS A 99 17.12 8.18 10.21
N PRO A 100 17.96 8.30 11.25
CA PRO A 100 18.44 7.12 11.98
C PRO A 100 17.32 6.32 12.67
N PHE A 101 16.19 6.95 12.97
CA PHE A 101 15.02 6.29 13.57
C PHE A 101 14.02 5.75 12.54
N SER A 102 14.27 5.99 11.24
CA SER A 102 13.36 5.58 10.15
C SER A 102 13.02 4.10 10.17
N CYS A 103 13.97 3.23 10.51
CA CYS A 103 13.74 1.78 10.61
C CYS A 103 12.73 1.42 11.72
N VAL A 104 12.83 2.07 12.89
CA VAL A 104 11.90 1.85 14.01
C VAL A 104 10.52 2.37 13.65
N ILE A 105 10.45 3.58 13.07
CA ILE A 105 9.19 4.18 12.64
C ILE A 105 8.53 3.30 11.57
N LYS A 106 9.30 2.79 10.62
CA LYS A 106 8.83 1.84 9.61
C LYS A 106 8.22 0.60 10.22
N LYS A 107 8.87 -0.02 11.21
CA LYS A 107 8.30 -1.20 11.89
C LYS A 107 6.96 -0.88 12.53
N ILE A 108 6.85 0.26 13.20
CA ILE A 108 5.57 0.68 13.81
C ILE A 108 4.51 0.90 12.74
N VAL A 109 4.83 1.66 11.68
CA VAL A 109 3.85 2.00 10.65
C VAL A 109 3.46 0.77 9.83
N ILE A 110 4.43 0.00 9.32
CA ILE A 110 4.16 -1.15 8.46
C ILE A 110 3.61 -2.33 9.26
N ASP A 111 4.31 -2.76 10.31
CA ASP A 111 4.00 -4.03 10.98
C ASP A 111 2.79 -3.90 11.92
N VAL A 112 2.52 -2.70 12.46
CA VAL A 112 1.37 -2.49 13.36
C VAL A 112 0.21 -1.85 12.61
N ILE A 113 0.42 -0.68 11.99
CA ILE A 113 -0.68 0.11 11.42
C ILE A 113 -1.14 -0.49 10.09
N ILE A 114 -0.25 -0.64 9.10
CA ILE A 114 -0.60 -1.14 7.78
C ILE A 114 -1.06 -2.60 7.84
N ASP A 115 -0.40 -3.46 8.62
CA ASP A 115 -0.87 -4.85 8.77
C ASP A 115 -2.29 -4.92 9.33
N SER A 116 -2.57 -4.14 10.38
CA SER A 116 -3.91 -4.05 10.96
C SER A 116 -4.93 -3.52 9.96
N LEU A 117 -4.57 -2.50 9.16
CA LEU A 117 -5.42 -1.95 8.11
C LEU A 117 -5.69 -2.97 7.01
N ILE A 118 -4.69 -3.72 6.54
CA ILE A 118 -4.87 -4.79 5.56
C ILE A 118 -5.84 -5.84 6.11
N ASN A 119 -5.64 -6.29 7.35
CA ASN A 119 -6.53 -7.28 7.97
C ASN A 119 -7.97 -6.74 8.07
N TYR A 120 -8.14 -5.46 8.39
CA TYR A 120 -9.45 -4.80 8.43
C TYR A 120 -10.10 -4.72 7.04
N ILE A 121 -9.37 -4.29 6.02
CA ILE A 121 -9.85 -4.17 4.64
C ILE A 121 -10.23 -5.55 4.08
N VAL A 122 -9.36 -6.55 4.24
CA VAL A 122 -9.64 -7.93 3.81
C VAL A 122 -10.84 -8.51 4.57
N SER A 123 -10.95 -8.25 5.88
CA SER A 123 -12.13 -8.66 6.67
C SER A 123 -13.41 -8.00 6.17
N LYS A 124 -13.37 -6.71 5.81
CA LYS A 124 -14.48 -5.97 5.21
C LYS A 124 -14.95 -6.60 3.90
N TYR A 125 -14.01 -6.96 3.02
CA TYR A 125 -14.31 -7.64 1.76
C TYR A 125 -14.91 -9.03 1.98
N ASN A 126 -14.29 -9.85 2.83
CA ASN A 126 -14.76 -11.22 3.11
C ASN A 126 -16.13 -11.29 3.78
N ASN A 127 -16.45 -10.32 4.65
CA ASN A 127 -17.75 -10.27 5.34
C ASN A 127 -18.89 -9.72 4.47
N GLY A 128 -18.64 -9.45 3.18
CA GLY A 128 -19.62 -8.89 2.24
C GLY A 128 -20.17 -7.52 2.64
N SER A 129 -19.54 -6.86 3.62
CA SER A 129 -20.06 -5.62 4.23
C SER A 129 -20.06 -4.43 3.27
N TRP A 130 -19.32 -4.51 2.17
CA TRP A 130 -19.32 -3.53 1.07
C TRP A 130 -20.29 -3.85 -0.06
N ASN A 131 -20.85 -5.07 -0.13
CA ASN A 131 -21.84 -5.46 -1.16
C ASN A 131 -23.29 -5.39 -0.66
N LYS A 132 -23.52 -5.06 0.62
CA LYS A 132 -24.88 -5.04 1.19
C LYS A 132 -25.76 -3.90 0.68
N GLU A 133 -25.19 -2.82 0.15
CA GLU A 133 -25.99 -1.71 -0.41
C GLU A 133 -26.51 -2.00 -1.82
N VAL A 134 -25.86 -2.91 -2.57
CA VAL A 134 -26.33 -3.31 -3.92
C VAL A 134 -27.46 -4.34 -3.82
N GLN A 135 -27.34 -5.32 -2.91
CA GLN A 135 -28.35 -6.38 -2.77
C GLN A 135 -29.68 -5.89 -2.17
N LYS A 136 -29.66 -4.88 -1.29
CA LYS A 136 -30.89 -4.36 -0.68
C LYS A 136 -31.81 -3.61 -1.66
N ASN A 137 -31.26 -3.09 -2.76
CA ASN A 137 -32.02 -2.38 -3.79
C ASN A 137 -32.59 -3.32 -4.87
N GLU A 138 -32.12 -4.56 -4.94
CA GLU A 138 -32.65 -5.60 -5.85
C GLU A 138 -33.76 -6.42 -5.20
N GLU A 139 -33.78 -6.55 -3.87
CA GLU A 139 -34.88 -7.20 -3.13
C GLU A 139 -36.10 -6.28 -2.90
N GLN A 140 -36.01 -5.00 -3.26
CA GLN A 140 -37.11 -4.01 -3.16
C GLN A 140 -37.68 -3.57 -4.52
N LYS A 141 -37.29 -4.22 -5.63
CA LYS A 141 -37.89 -4.05 -6.95
C LYS A 141 -38.62 -5.31 -7.38
#